data_AF-A0ABD2C1Z3-F1
#
_entry.id   AF-A0ABD2C1Z3-F1
#
_cell.length_a   1.000
_cell.length_b   1.000
_cell.length_c   1.000
_cell.angle_alpha   90.00
_cell.angle_beta   90.00
_cell.angle_gamma   90.00
#
_symmetry.space_group_name_H-M   'P 1'
#
loop_
_entity.id
_entity.type
_entity.pdbx_description
1 polymer ?
#
loop_
_entity_poly.entity_id
_entity_poly.type
_entity_poly.pdbx_seq_one_letter_code
_entity_poly.pdbx_strand_id
1 'polypeptide(L)' 'MKSIINKRHTLFLDNWYSSPALFLQFGQKTNVIGTVRNNKQNMPKNFATNKLKKIDSVKSAEQHVEHYAMLCPR' A
#
# COMPACT_ATOMS: atom_id res chain seq x y z
N MET A 1 -9.59 -15.38 17.02
CA MET A 1 -9.83 -14.10 16.31
C MET A 1 -10.92 -14.29 15.27
N LYS A 2 -11.89 -13.37 15.14
CA LYS A 2 -12.90 -13.43 14.07
C LYS A 2 -12.32 -12.84 12.79
N SER A 3 -12.51 -13.52 11.65
CA SER A 3 -12.11 -12.98 10.35
C SER A 3 -12.89 -11.70 10.04
N ILE A 4 -12.16 -10.67 9.60
CA ILE A 4 -12.68 -9.38 9.13
C ILE A 4 -12.74 -9.27 7.61
N ILE A 5 -12.25 -10.30 6.91
CA ILE A 5 -12.20 -10.35 5.45
C ILE A 5 -13.61 -10.44 4.90
N ASN A 6 -13.88 -9.72 3.81
CA ASN A 6 -15.15 -9.67 3.08
C ASN A 6 -16.34 -9.02 3.80
N LYS A 7 -16.09 -8.20 4.82
CA LYS A 7 -17.15 -7.63 5.67
C LYS A 7 -17.47 -6.14 5.44
N ARG A 8 -17.03 -5.52 4.33
CA ARG A 8 -17.27 -4.08 4.06
C ARG A 8 -16.69 -3.16 5.13
N HIS A 9 -15.63 -3.60 5.79
CA HIS A 9 -14.85 -2.79 6.71
C HIS A 9 -13.77 -2.00 5.96
N THR A 10 -13.34 -0.90 6.57
CA THR A 10 -12.13 -0.18 6.17
C THR A 10 -11.08 -0.40 7.23
N LEU A 11 -9.93 -0.92 6.83
CA LEU A 11 -8.79 -1.17 7.70
C LEU A 11 -7.79 -0.03 7.59
N PHE A 12 -7.43 0.54 8.72
CA PHE A 12 -6.34 1.49 8.85
C PHE A 12 -5.12 0.74 9.40
N LEU A 13 -4.09 0.60 8.58
CA LEU A 13 -2.87 -0.11 8.93
C LEU A 13 -1.74 0.86 9.24
N ASP A 14 -1.01 0.55 10.30
CA ASP A 14 0.30 1.15 10.51
C ASP A 14 1.26 0.69 9.39
N ASN A 15 2.30 1.46 9.15
CA ASN A 15 3.35 1.15 8.19
C ASN A 15 4.06 -0.19 8.49
N TRP A 16 4.08 -0.65 9.74
CA TRP A 16 4.61 -1.98 10.09
C TRP A 16 3.84 -3.12 9.42
N TYR A 17 2.53 -2.94 9.23
CA TYR A 17 1.65 -3.94 8.64
C TYR A 17 1.29 -3.62 7.19
N SER A 18 1.66 -2.44 6.68
CA SER A 18 1.30 -2.02 5.34
C SER A 18 2.20 -2.67 4.28
N SER A 19 1.67 -3.62 3.52
CA SER A 19 2.34 -4.22 2.37
C SER A 19 1.40 -4.34 1.16
N PRO A 20 1.88 -4.10 -0.07
CA PRO A 20 1.05 -4.24 -1.28
C PRO A 20 0.39 -5.62 -1.39
N ALA A 21 1.11 -6.70 -1.04
CA ALA A 21 0.58 -8.06 -1.04
C ALA A 21 -0.61 -8.23 -0.08
N LEU A 22 -0.52 -7.64 1.12
CA LEU A 22 -1.62 -7.68 2.08
C LEU A 22 -2.85 -6.93 1.56
N PHE A 23 -2.66 -5.81 0.86
CA PHE A 23 -3.75 -5.01 0.31
C PHE A 23 -4.50 -5.80 -0.78
N LEU A 24 -3.79 -6.56 -1.61
CA LEU A 24 -4.41 -7.46 -2.59
C LEU A 24 -5.20 -8.60 -1.92
N GLN A 25 -4.70 -9.13 -0.80
CA GLN A 25 -5.31 -10.27 -0.10
C GLN A 25 -6.64 -9.91 0.60
N PHE A 26 -6.85 -8.65 0.96
CA PHE A 26 -8.12 -8.17 1.54
C PHE A 26 -9.25 -7.95 0.49
N GLY A 27 -8.95 -8.26 -0.78
CA GLY A 27 -9.69 -7.90 -1.98
C GLY A 27 -11.20 -8.20 -2.02
N GLN A 28 -11.88 -7.34 -2.80
CA GLN A 28 -13.30 -7.22 -3.16
C GLN A 28 -14.23 -6.46 -2.20
N LYS A 29 -14.24 -6.75 -0.90
CA LYS A 29 -15.19 -6.09 0.03
C LYS A 29 -14.54 -5.41 1.22
N THR A 30 -13.22 -5.40 1.36
CA THR A 30 -12.56 -4.74 2.50
C THR A 30 -11.62 -3.69 1.97
N ASN A 31 -11.82 -2.44 2.36
CA ASN A 31 -10.93 -1.35 1.97
C ASN A 31 -9.74 -1.34 2.92
N VAL A 32 -8.54 -1.11 2.38
CA VAL A 32 -7.32 -1.03 3.20
C VAL A 32 -6.62 0.28 2.90
N ILE A 33 -6.34 1.02 3.96
CA ILE A 33 -5.64 2.30 3.93
C ILE A 33 -4.45 2.17 4.87
N GLY A 34 -3.28 2.59 4.41
CA GLY A 34 -2.07 2.54 5.21
C GLY A 34 -0.99 3.44 4.65
N THR A 35 0.09 3.56 5.40
CA THR A 35 1.27 4.32 4.99
C THR A 35 2.38 3.35 4.59
N VAL A 36 3.17 3.70 3.57
CA VAL A 36 4.27 2.86 3.10
C VAL A 36 5.57 3.64 3.24
N ARG A 37 6.59 2.99 3.81
CA ARG A 37 7.96 3.53 3.88
C ARG A 37 8.57 3.69 2.49
N ASN A 38 9.33 4.78 2.33
CA ASN A 38 10.00 5.10 1.08
C ASN A 38 11.06 4.05 0.65
N ASN A 39 11.74 3.44 1.62
CA ASN A 39 12.78 2.45 1.35
C ASN A 39 12.23 1.04 1.05
N LYS A 40 10.91 0.89 0.83
CA LYS A 40 10.31 -0.40 0.51
C LYS A 40 10.69 -0.83 -0.89
N GLN A 41 10.97 -2.12 -1.06
CA GLN A 41 11.32 -2.68 -2.37
C GLN A 41 10.22 -2.38 -3.39
N ASN A 42 10.65 -2.07 -4.60
CA ASN A 42 9.83 -1.66 -5.72
C ASN A 42 9.08 -0.33 -5.55
N MET A 43 9.31 0.51 -4.53
CA MET A 43 8.69 1.85 -4.52
C MET A 43 8.99 2.59 -5.85
N PRO A 44 7.97 3.11 -6.56
CA PRO A 44 8.18 3.76 -7.84
C PRO A 44 9.12 4.96 -7.68
N LYS A 45 10.15 5.03 -8.52
CA LYS A 45 11.28 5.96 -8.35
C LYS A 45 10.82 7.43 -8.28
N ASN A 46 9.79 7.78 -9.04
CA ASN A 46 9.16 9.11 -9.03
C ASN A 46 8.50 9.47 -7.69
N PHE A 47 8.17 8.50 -6.84
CA PHE A 47 7.74 8.78 -5.46
C PHE A 47 8.91 8.77 -4.49
N ALA A 48 9.95 7.98 -4.77
CA ALA A 48 11.04 7.80 -3.83
C ALA A 48 12.09 8.92 -3.83
N THR A 49 12.37 9.51 -4.99
CA THR A 49 13.45 10.49 -5.16
C THR A 49 12.96 11.93 -5.20
N ASN A 50 11.67 12.16 -5.50
CA ASN A 50 11.13 13.50 -5.62
C ASN A 50 10.91 14.13 -4.24
N LYS A 51 11.72 15.14 -3.91
CA LYS A 51 11.46 16.03 -2.78
C LYS A 51 10.34 17.00 -3.17
N LEU A 52 9.12 16.69 -2.72
CA LEU A 52 7.96 17.57 -2.88
C LEU A 52 8.12 18.83 -2.01
N LYS A 53 7.62 19.98 -2.49
CA LYS A 53 7.49 21.16 -1.63
C LYS A 53 6.34 20.92 -0.65
N LYS A 54 6.31 21.70 0.45
CA LYS A 54 5.38 21.53 1.59
C LYS A 54 3.88 21.49 1.22
N ILE A 55 3.49 21.87 0.01
CA ILE A 55 2.10 21.99 -0.45
C ILE A 55 1.82 21.05 -1.65
N ASP A 56 2.84 20.36 -2.16
CA ASP A 56 2.70 19.52 -3.35
C ASP A 56 2.23 18.11 -2.98
N SER A 57 1.41 17.50 -3.85
CA SER A 57 1.01 16.10 -3.74
C SER A 57 1.07 15.43 -5.11
N VAL A 58 1.56 14.19 -5.15
CA VAL A 58 1.66 13.37 -6.37
C VAL A 58 0.73 12.18 -6.25
N LYS A 59 -0.03 11.92 -7.30
CA LYS A 59 -0.92 10.76 -7.43
C LYS A 59 -0.52 9.99 -8.69
N SER A 60 -0.59 8.67 -8.64
CA SER A 60 -0.42 7.81 -9.82
C SER A 60 -1.58 6.83 -9.89
N ALA A 61 -2.13 6.63 -11.09
CA ALA A 61 -3.20 5.66 -11.34
C ALA A 61 -2.63 4.26 -11.63
N GLU A 62 -2.98 3.32 -10.76
CA GLU A 62 -3.03 1.85 -10.77
C GLU A 62 -2.13 0.91 -11.61
N GLN A 63 -1.22 1.32 -12.48
CA GLN A 63 -0.55 0.32 -13.37
C GLN A 63 0.59 -0.54 -12.74
N HIS A 64 0.97 -0.34 -11.47
CA HIS A 64 2.15 -1.01 -10.89
C HIS A 64 1.90 -1.83 -9.62
N VAL A 65 0.65 -2.01 -9.17
CA VAL A 65 0.38 -2.71 -7.89
C VAL A 65 0.74 -4.20 -7.95
N GLU A 66 0.56 -4.85 -9.11
CA GLU A 66 0.85 -6.29 -9.30
C GLU A 66 2.34 -6.62 -9.14
N HIS A 67 3.24 -5.76 -9.61
CA HIS A 67 4.69 -5.96 -9.45
C HIS A 67 5.17 -5.71 -8.00
N TYR A 68 4.43 -4.92 -7.22
CA TYR A 68 4.76 -4.56 -5.84
C TYR A 68 4.37 -5.62 -4.81
N ALA A 69 3.51 -6.57 -5.18
CA ALA A 69 3.13 -7.69 -4.34
C ALA A 69 4.23 -8.76 -4.21
N MET A 70 5.19 -8.81 -5.13
CA MET A 70 6.11 -9.96 -5.28
C MET A 70 7.33 -9.98 -4.36
N LEU A 71 7.61 -8.96 -3.53
CA LEU A 71 8.95 -8.83 -2.90
C LEU A 71 8.99 -8.40 -1.42
N CYS A 72 8.07 -8.85 -0.58
CA CYS A 72 8.33 -8.84 0.87
C CYS A 72 8.85 -10.21 1.30
N PRO A 73 10.18 -10.40 1.54
CA PRO A 73 10.61 -11.51 2.39
C PRO A 73 10.02 -11.28 3.79
N ARG A 74 9.57 -12.38 4.38
CA ARG A 74 9.01 -12.46 5.74
C ARG A 74 9.87 -11.77 6.78
#